data_AF-A0A945SHC4-F1
#
_entry.id   AF-A0A945SHC4-F1
#
_cell.length_a   1.000
_cell.length_b   1.000
_cell.length_c   1.000
_cell.angle_alpha   90.00
_cell.angle_beta   90.00
_cell.angle_gamma   90.00
#
_symmetry.space_group_name_H-M   'P 1'
#
loop_
_entity.id
_entity.type
_entity.pdbx_description
1 polymer ?
#
loop_
_entity_poly.entity_id
_entity_poly.type
_entity_poly.pdbx_seq_one_letter_code
_entity_poly.pdbx_strand_id
1 'polypeptide(L)'
;GWRLVYNPGAAFGLAADYTWVLTIFAGVAVVGLVIFALRNTSVAWGIGIASLLGGAISHLGDRLFREPGFAVGHIVDFIDYSGIFVGNVADIFLVLGAIYLVALSIFQKDSELTGPDEPQEPAK
;
A
#
# COMPACT_ATOMS: atom_id res chain seq x y z
N GLY A 1 -15.20 -11.23 -11.81
CA GLY A 1 -15.63 -12.63 -11.62
C GLY A 1 -14.77 -13.26 -10.54
N TRP A 2 -14.75 -14.59 -10.46
CA TRP A 2 -13.87 -15.33 -9.53
C TRP A 2 -12.93 -16.23 -10.33
N ARG A 3 -11.63 -16.15 -10.05
CA ARG A 3 -10.60 -17.00 -10.66
C ARG A 3 -9.44 -17.16 -9.68
N LEU A 4 -9.17 -18.40 -9.25
CA LEU A 4 -8.09 -18.67 -8.30
C LEU A 4 -6.73 -18.77 -9.03
N VAL A 5 -5.77 -17.97 -8.60
CA VAL A 5 -4.39 -17.93 -9.10
C VAL A 5 -3.42 -17.89 -7.93
N TYR A 6 -2.36 -18.68 -8.00
CA TYR A 6 -1.22 -18.60 -7.09
C TYR A 6 -0.11 -17.82 -7.78
N ASN A 7 0.04 -16.55 -7.44
CA ASN A 7 0.89 -15.61 -8.16
C ASN A 7 2.32 -15.60 -7.59
N PRO A 8 3.33 -16.09 -8.35
CA PRO A 8 4.74 -16.02 -7.94
C PRO A 8 5.34 -14.62 -8.08
N GLY A 9 4.70 -13.76 -8.87
CA GLY A 9 5.17 -12.42 -9.21
C GLY A 9 4.48 -11.31 -8.42
N ALA A 10 4.62 -10.09 -8.94
CA ALA A 10 3.86 -8.92 -8.54
C ALA A 10 2.64 -8.73 -9.47
N ALA A 11 2.05 -7.53 -9.47
CA ALA A 11 1.00 -7.19 -10.42
C ALA A 11 1.42 -7.52 -11.87
N PHE A 12 0.49 -8.05 -12.66
CA PHE A 12 0.71 -8.50 -14.05
C PHE A 12 1.80 -9.58 -14.24
N GLY A 13 2.17 -10.31 -13.18
CA GLY A 13 3.17 -11.38 -13.26
C GLY A 13 4.63 -10.90 -13.31
N LEU A 14 4.87 -9.62 -12.99
CA LEU A 14 6.22 -9.06 -12.98
C LEU A 14 7.11 -9.78 -11.95
N ALA A 15 8.38 -10.03 -12.31
CA ALA A 15 9.39 -10.64 -11.45
C ALA A 15 8.99 -12.03 -10.87
N ALA A 16 8.19 -12.81 -11.61
CA ALA A 16 7.77 -14.16 -11.23
C ALA A 16 8.95 -15.11 -10.92
N ASP A 17 10.08 -14.98 -11.63
CA ASP A 17 11.29 -15.79 -11.39
C ASP A 17 12.11 -15.32 -10.17
N TYR A 18 11.71 -14.21 -9.55
CA TYR A 18 12.43 -13.54 -8.48
C TYR A 18 11.55 -13.31 -7.25
N THR A 19 10.68 -14.28 -6.90
CA THR A 19 9.75 -14.17 -5.77
C THR A 19 10.45 -13.78 -4.46
N TRP A 20 11.64 -14.32 -4.19
CA TRP A 20 12.43 -13.98 -3.01
C TRP A 20 12.81 -12.49 -2.94
N VAL A 21 13.04 -11.85 -4.09
CA VAL A 21 13.30 -10.40 -4.19
C VAL A 21 12.04 -9.63 -3.81
N LEU A 22 10.87 -10.06 -4.30
CA LEU A 22 9.58 -9.47 -3.93
C LEU A 22 9.29 -9.63 -2.43
N THR A 23 9.69 -10.74 -1.82
CA THR A 23 9.60 -10.96 -0.37
C THR A 23 10.45 -9.94 0.40
N ILE A 24 11.69 -9.71 -0.03
CA ILE A 24 12.56 -8.70 0.60
C ILE A 24 11.93 -7.31 0.46
N PHE A 25 11.46 -6.93 -0.72
CA PHE A 25 10.79 -5.65 -0.93
C PHE A 25 9.55 -5.49 -0.05
N ALA A 26 8.71 -6.52 0.06
CA ALA A 26 7.55 -6.51 0.94
C ALA A 26 7.96 -6.37 2.41
N GLY A 27 9.02 -7.06 2.84
CA GLY A 27 9.59 -6.92 4.19
C GLY A 27 10.06 -5.51 4.49
N VAL A 28 10.83 -4.91 3.58
CA VAL A 28 11.31 -3.52 3.70
C VAL A 28 10.13 -2.54 3.73
N ALA A 29 9.12 -2.74 2.88
CA ALA A 29 7.93 -1.89 2.85
C ALA A 29 7.14 -1.97 4.18
N VAL A 30 6.94 -3.17 4.73
CA VAL A 30 6.28 -3.36 6.02
C VAL A 30 7.06 -2.66 7.13
N VAL A 31 8.38 -2.85 7.22
CA VAL A 31 9.22 -2.18 8.22
C VAL A 31 9.16 -0.66 8.08
N GLY A 32 9.25 -0.15 6.85
CA GLY A 32 9.14 1.28 6.56
C GLY A 32 7.79 1.87 6.98
N LEU A 33 6.69 1.19 6.65
CA LEU A 33 5.33 1.59 7.03
C LEU A 33 5.12 1.55 8.55
N VAL A 34 5.67 0.56 9.25
CA VAL A 34 5.63 0.51 10.72
C VAL A 34 6.40 1.68 11.32
N ILE A 35 7.63 1.95 10.86
CA ILE A 35 8.41 3.09 11.34
C ILE A 35 7.65 4.41 11.10
N PHE A 36 7.04 4.56 9.93
CA PHE A 36 6.27 5.75 9.59
C PHE A 36 5.00 5.88 10.44
N ALA A 37 4.27 4.78 10.67
CA ALA A 37 3.11 4.74 11.56
C ALA A 37 3.47 5.18 12.99
N LEU A 38 4.60 4.73 13.51
CA LEU A 38 5.07 5.08 14.85
C LEU A 38 5.52 6.54 14.98
N ARG A 39 5.88 7.19 13.88
CA ARG A 39 6.34 8.59 13.86
C ARG A 39 5.23 9.59 13.58
N ASN A 40 4.12 9.14 13.00
CA ASN A 40 3.03 10.01 12.59
C ASN A 40 1.85 9.93 13.57
N THR A 41 1.47 11.06 14.17
CA THR A 41 0.34 11.16 15.11
C THR A 41 -0.99 11.54 14.45
N SER A 42 -0.98 11.92 13.16
CA SER A 42 -2.20 12.31 12.45
C SER A 42 -3.08 11.09 12.17
N VAL A 43 -4.33 11.14 12.64
CA VAL A 43 -5.35 10.09 12.41
C VAL A 43 -5.61 9.89 10.92
N ALA A 44 -5.67 10.96 10.13
CA ALA A 44 -5.89 10.89 8.70
C ALA A 44 -4.79 10.06 8.02
N TRP A 45 -3.52 10.42 8.25
CA TRP A 45 -2.39 9.64 7.78
C TRP A 45 -2.41 8.19 8.32
N GLY A 46 -2.77 8.01 9.59
CA GLY A 46 -2.90 6.70 10.23
C GLY A 46 -3.86 5.75 9.50
N ILE A 47 -5.00 6.24 8.99
CA ILE A 47 -5.95 5.44 8.22
C ILE A 47 -5.30 4.89 6.94
N GLY A 48 -4.64 5.75 6.18
CA GLY A 48 -3.96 5.35 4.94
C GLY A 48 -2.80 4.38 5.21
N ILE A 49 -2.01 4.64 6.24
CA ILE A 49 -0.90 3.77 6.63
C ILE A 49 -1.41 2.41 7.09
N ALA A 50 -2.49 2.35 7.88
CA ALA A 50 -3.09 1.09 8.32
C ALA A 50 -3.62 0.27 7.13
N SER A 51 -4.24 0.93 6.14
CA SER A 51 -4.68 0.30 4.89
C SER A 51 -3.50 -0.33 4.14
N LEU A 52 -2.41 0.43 3.93
CA LEU A 52 -1.21 -0.07 3.26
C LEU A 52 -0.54 -1.20 4.03
N LEU A 53 -0.40 -1.03 5.35
CA LEU A 53 0.29 -1.97 6.22
C LEU A 53 -0.46 -3.31 6.29
N GLY A 54 -1.79 -3.29 6.40
CA GLY A 54 -2.60 -4.52 6.39
C GLY A 54 -2.45 -5.31 5.08
N GLY A 55 -2.50 -4.63 3.93
CA GLY A 55 -2.28 -5.26 2.63
C GLY A 55 -0.85 -5.80 2.48
N ALA A 56 0.15 -5.00 2.87
CA ALA A 56 1.56 -5.38 2.77
C ALA A 56 1.92 -6.55 3.68
N ILE A 57 1.43 -6.58 4.93
CA ILE A 57 1.63 -7.71 5.86
C ILE A 57 0.99 -8.98 5.31
N SER A 58 -0.21 -8.90 4.74
CA SER A 58 -0.89 -10.06 4.16
C SER A 58 -0.07 -10.66 3.01
N HIS A 59 0.38 -9.82 2.07
CA HIS A 59 1.25 -10.25 0.97
C HIS A 59 2.62 -10.75 1.42
N LEU A 60 3.20 -10.16 2.46
CA LEU A 60 4.44 -10.65 3.05
C LEU A 60 4.22 -12.02 3.69
N GLY A 61 3.11 -12.22 4.40
CA GLY A 61 2.74 -13.51 5.01
C GLY A 61 2.59 -14.61 3.96
N ASP A 62 1.89 -14.34 2.87
CA ASP A 62 1.77 -15.27 1.75
C ASP A 62 3.16 -15.67 1.22
N ARG A 63 4.03 -14.68 0.99
CA ARG A 63 5.39 -14.92 0.49
C ARG A 63 6.30 -15.66 1.47
N LEU A 64 6.12 -15.46 2.77
CA LEU A 64 6.95 -16.11 3.78
C LEU A 64 6.53 -17.55 4.05
N PHE A 65 5.23 -17.87 3.97
CA PHE A 65 4.72 -19.10 4.58
C PHE A 65 3.96 -20.02 3.63
N ARG A 66 3.65 -19.59 2.40
CA ARG A 66 2.96 -20.46 1.42
C ARG A 66 3.94 -21.25 0.56
N GLU A 67 3.41 -22.28 -0.09
CA GLU A 67 4.09 -23.02 -1.16
C GLU A 67 4.65 -22.06 -2.22
N PRO A 68 5.82 -22.37 -2.81
CA PRO A 68 6.61 -23.60 -2.67
C PRO A 68 7.56 -23.66 -1.45
N GLY A 69 7.63 -22.61 -0.62
CA GLY A 69 8.54 -22.62 0.53
C GLY A 69 8.79 -21.25 1.15
N PHE A 70 9.65 -21.24 2.17
CA PHE A 70 9.92 -20.04 2.94
C PHE A 70 10.51 -18.91 2.08
N ALA A 71 9.91 -17.73 2.20
CA ALA A 71 10.29 -16.52 1.48
C ALA A 71 10.18 -16.58 -0.06
N VAL A 72 9.58 -17.64 -0.61
CA VAL A 72 9.30 -17.80 -2.05
C VAL A 72 7.83 -18.13 -2.32
N GLY A 73 6.97 -18.00 -1.31
CA GLY A 73 5.55 -18.34 -1.40
C GLY A 73 4.77 -17.49 -2.39
N HIS A 74 3.71 -18.07 -2.96
CA HIS A 74 2.85 -17.38 -3.92
C HIS A 74 1.66 -16.68 -3.25
N ILE A 75 1.32 -15.49 -3.74
CA ILE A 75 0.12 -14.77 -3.29
C ILE A 75 -1.13 -15.46 -3.81
N VAL A 76 -2.17 -15.54 -2.98
CA VAL A 76 -3.46 -16.10 -3.39
C VAL A 76 -4.35 -14.99 -3.96
N ASP A 77 -4.54 -15.03 -5.27
CA ASP A 77 -5.39 -14.10 -6.02
C ASP A 77 -6.70 -14.81 -6.41
N PHE A 78 -7.84 -14.13 -6.28
CA PHE A 78 -9.15 -14.75 -6.49
C PHE A 78 -10.22 -13.85 -7.13
N ILE A 79 -10.00 -12.54 -7.20
CA ILE A 79 -10.91 -11.55 -7.80
C ILE A 79 -10.47 -11.27 -9.23
N ASP A 80 -11.29 -11.66 -10.21
CA ASP A 80 -10.99 -11.47 -11.64
C ASP A 80 -11.56 -10.15 -12.17
N TYR A 81 -10.67 -9.24 -12.57
CA TYR A 81 -10.98 -7.96 -13.20
C TYR A 81 -11.06 -8.09 -14.72
N SER A 82 -12.07 -8.83 -15.18
CA SER A 82 -12.41 -9.00 -16.60
C SER A 82 -11.27 -9.57 -17.46
N GLY A 83 -10.46 -10.46 -16.90
CA GLY A 83 -9.35 -11.13 -17.56
C GLY A 83 -8.07 -10.29 -17.66
N ILE A 84 -8.10 -9.01 -17.28
CA ILE A 84 -6.95 -8.09 -17.35
C ILE A 84 -5.99 -8.31 -16.18
N PHE A 85 -6.56 -8.55 -14.99
CA PHE A 85 -5.83 -8.69 -13.74
C PHE A 85 -6.62 -9.61 -12.81
N VAL A 86 -5.92 -10.42 -12.02
CA VAL A 86 -6.51 -11.14 -10.89
C VAL A 86 -5.80 -10.64 -9.65
N GLY A 87 -6.56 -10.21 -8.66
CA GLY A 87 -6.01 -9.78 -7.38
C GLY A 87 -6.81 -10.33 -6.23
N ASN A 88 -6.57 -9.79 -5.05
CA ASN A 88 -7.29 -10.13 -3.84
C ASN A 88 -7.71 -8.87 -3.06
N VAL A 89 -8.21 -9.08 -1.85
CA VAL A 89 -8.63 -7.99 -0.97
C VAL A 89 -7.45 -7.11 -0.52
N ALA A 90 -6.25 -7.66 -0.35
CA ALA A 90 -5.06 -6.89 0.00
C ALA A 90 -4.66 -5.90 -1.11
N ASP A 91 -4.79 -6.27 -2.40
CA ASP A 91 -4.59 -5.34 -3.52
C ASP A 91 -5.53 -4.13 -3.44
N ILE A 92 -6.80 -4.36 -3.07
CA ILE A 92 -7.78 -3.28 -2.91
C ILE A 92 -7.33 -2.31 -1.82
N PHE A 93 -6.90 -2.82 -0.65
CA PHE A 93 -6.40 -1.98 0.44
C PHE A 93 -5.11 -1.25 0.09
N LEU A 94 -4.21 -1.88 -0.66
CA LEU A 94 -2.98 -1.25 -1.15
C LEU A 94 -3.30 -0.09 -2.11
N VAL A 95 -4.16 -0.33 -3.11
CA VAL A 95 -4.54 0.68 -4.11
C VAL A 95 -5.32 1.82 -3.46
N LEU A 96 -6.36 1.53 -2.68
CA LEU A 96 -7.17 2.56 -2.04
C LEU A 96 -6.39 3.35 -0.98
N GLY A 97 -5.54 2.67 -0.20
CA GLY A 97 -4.66 3.32 0.77
C GLY A 97 -3.66 4.26 0.12
N ALA A 98 -3.04 3.84 -1.00
CA ALA A 98 -2.13 4.68 -1.77
C ALA A 98 -2.84 5.90 -2.36
N ILE A 99 -3.99 5.71 -3.01
CA ILE A 99 -4.81 6.82 -3.55
C ILE A 99 -5.19 7.80 -2.44
N TYR A 100 -5.64 7.29 -1.29
CA TYR A 100 -6.02 8.10 -0.15
C TYR A 100 -4.84 8.94 0.38
N LEU A 101 -3.66 8.35 0.58
CA LEU A 101 -2.48 9.09 1.07
C LEU A 101 -1.98 10.13 0.06
N VAL A 102 -2.00 9.81 -1.23
CA VAL A 102 -1.63 10.76 -2.29
C VAL A 102 -2.61 11.94 -2.29
N ALA A 103 -3.91 11.68 -2.27
CA ALA A 103 -4.93 12.73 -2.20
C ALA A 103 -4.75 13.58 -0.94
N LEU A 104 -4.57 12.94 0.22
CA LEU A 104 -4.35 13.63 1.48
C LEU A 104 -3.12 14.55 1.42
N SER A 105 -2.03 14.09 0.83
CA SER A 105 -0.80 14.89 0.66
C SER A 105 -0.98 16.08 -0.27
N ILE A 106 -1.81 15.98 -1.31
CA ILE A 106 -2.10 17.08 -2.23
C ILE A 106 -2.96 18.13 -1.53
N PHE A 107 -4.07 17.73 -0.91
CA PHE A 107 -5.02 18.67 -0.31
C PHE A 107 -4.52 19.32 1.00
N GLN A 108 -3.68 18.63 1.78
CA GLN A 108 -3.05 19.26 2.96
C GLN A 108 -2.10 20.40 2.54
N LYS A 109 -1.35 20.22 1.45
CA LYS A 109 -0.43 21.23 0.94
C LYS A 109 -1.15 22.52 0.52
N ASP A 110 -2.32 22.40 -0.10
CA ASP A 110 -3.12 23.57 -0.52
C ASP A 110 -3.65 24.35 0.69
N SER A 111 -3.97 23.65 1.78
CA SER A 111 -4.48 24.25 3.01
C SER A 111 -3.40 25.04 3.76
N GLU A 112 -2.14 24.62 3.69
CA GLU A 112 -1.00 25.38 4.24
C GLU A 112 -0.66 26.63 3.41
N LEU A 113 -0.87 26.61 2.10
CA LEU A 113 -0.60 27.75 1.20
C LEU A 113 -1.67 28.86 1.25
N THR A 114 -2.87 28.55 1.74
CA THR A 114 -3.99 29.48 1.89
C THR A 114 -4.18 29.96 3.33
N GLY A 115 -3.10 29.98 4.11
CA GLY A 115 -3.09 30.52 5.47
C GLY A 115 -3.79 31.89 5.57
N PRO A 116 -4.50 32.17 6.67
CA PRO A 116 -5.43 33.30 6.76
C PRO A 116 -4.76 34.61 6.39
N ASP A 117 -5.41 35.41 5.53
CA ASP A 117 -5.04 36.79 5.23
C ASP A 117 -4.66 37.48 6.54
N GLU A 118 -3.38 37.83 6.68
CA GLU A 118 -2.89 38.61 7.81
C GLU A 118 -3.68 39.93 7.77
N PRO A 119 -4.42 40.31 8.85
CA PRO A 119 -5.16 41.55 8.85
C PRO A 119 -4.16 42.69 8.56
N GLN A 120 -4.31 43.35 7.41
CA GLN A 120 -3.49 44.52 7.09
C GLN A 120 -3.69 45.54 8.20
N GLU A 121 -2.67 45.73 9.03
CA GLU A 121 -2.65 46.76 10.06
C GLU A 121 -2.84 48.11 9.34
N PRO A 122 -3.91 48.87 9.64
CA PRO A 122 -4.13 50.13 8.96
C PRO A 122 -2.95 51.05 9.25
N ALA A 123 -2.26 51.47 8.19
CA ALA A 123 -1.16 52.42 8.28
C ALA A 123 -1.62 53.67 9.05
N LYS A 124 -0.89 53.96 10.13
CA LYS A 124 -1.09 55.16 10.96
C LYS A 124 -0.71 56.43 10.20
#